data_AF-A0A914PS85-F1
#
_entry.id   AF-A0A914PS85-F1
#
_cell.length_a   1.000
_cell.length_b   1.000
_cell.length_c   1.000
_cell.angle_alpha   90.00
_cell.angle_beta   90.00
_cell.angle_gamma   90.00
#
_symmetry.space_group_name_H-M   'P 1'
#
loop_
_entity.id
_entity.type
_entity.pdbx_description
1 polymer ?
#
loop_
_entity_poly.entity_id
_entity_poly.type
_entity_poly.pdbx_seq_one_letter_code
_entity_poly.pdbx_strand_id
1 'polypeptide(L)'
;MIDPLSPNPYHSPNIHIFGARGQRWKRQRTIVSSTLNTFQLRKMLPLIHEQIDDFIIYLSNYLLKQNLIYFSPNEFDIHSLFQQLTAAVIGRCALGLRKNSFKNPPKHFEFFKQIFGAEPSVAMDYETFQCMVSKGFKSSKLGKFYRDNTINHKT
;
A
#
# COMPACT_ATOMS: atom_id res chain seq x y z
N MET A 1 -26.36 13.10 -6.24
CA MET A 1 -26.62 14.50 -5.88
C MET A 1 -25.27 15.17 -5.69
N ILE A 2 -24.98 16.25 -6.42
CA ILE A 2 -23.73 17.02 -6.24
C ILE A 2 -23.89 17.80 -4.94
N ASP A 3 -22.96 17.67 -4.00
CA ASP A 3 -22.95 18.45 -2.76
C ASP A 3 -22.99 19.95 -3.12
N PRO A 4 -23.99 20.73 -2.64
CA PRO A 4 -24.13 22.14 -2.97
C PRO A 4 -22.96 23.00 -2.47
N LEU A 5 -22.15 22.51 -1.53
CA LEU A 5 -20.93 23.16 -1.05
C LEU A 5 -19.68 22.76 -1.84
N SER A 6 -19.79 21.82 -2.79
CA SER A 6 -18.65 21.40 -3.61
C SER A 6 -18.22 22.49 -4.60
N PRO A 7 -16.91 22.65 -4.87
CA PRO A 7 -16.42 23.65 -5.80
C PRO A 7 -16.99 23.44 -7.20
N ASN A 8 -17.26 24.53 -7.93
CA ASN A 8 -17.81 24.46 -9.28
C ASN A 8 -16.99 23.50 -10.17
N PRO A 9 -17.61 22.45 -10.74
CA PRO A 9 -16.91 21.37 -11.43
C PRO A 9 -16.23 21.78 -12.75
N TYR A 10 -16.61 22.91 -13.31
CA TYR A 10 -16.11 23.41 -14.59
C TYR A 10 -15.07 24.52 -14.41
N HIS A 11 -15.29 25.43 -13.45
CA HIS A 11 -14.51 26.67 -13.34
C HIS A 11 -13.59 26.74 -12.11
N SER A 12 -13.80 25.93 -11.06
CA SER A 12 -12.99 26.05 -9.85
C SER A 12 -11.52 25.74 -10.11
N PRO A 13 -10.56 26.62 -9.75
CA PRO A 13 -9.14 26.42 -10.05
C PRO A 13 -8.55 25.18 -9.37
N ASN A 14 -8.98 24.87 -8.14
CA ASN A 14 -8.40 23.81 -7.31
C ASN A 14 -9.27 22.55 -7.24
N ILE A 15 -10.00 22.22 -8.31
CA ILE A 15 -10.80 20.99 -8.33
C ILE A 15 -9.97 19.76 -8.73
N HIS A 16 -10.08 18.72 -7.90
CA HIS A 16 -9.47 17.42 -8.11
C HIS A 16 -10.17 16.64 -9.25
N ILE A 17 -9.47 15.65 -9.80
CA ILE A 17 -9.93 14.90 -10.98
C ILE A 17 -11.29 14.21 -10.80
N PHE A 18 -11.61 13.74 -9.60
CA PHE A 18 -12.90 13.10 -9.30
C PHE A 18 -14.09 14.08 -9.26
N GLY A 19 -13.83 15.36 -8.98
CA GLY A 19 -14.83 16.43 -8.98
C GLY A 19 -14.96 17.15 -10.33
N ALA A 20 -13.92 17.14 -11.15
CA ALA A 20 -13.92 17.81 -12.45
C ALA A 20 -14.91 17.18 -13.44
N ARG A 21 -15.42 17.99 -14.38
CA ARG A 21 -16.34 17.53 -15.44
C ARG A 21 -15.92 18.00 -16.83
N GLY A 22 -16.49 17.39 -17.87
CA GLY A 22 -16.30 17.78 -19.28
C GLY A 22 -14.83 17.76 -19.74
N GLN A 23 -14.43 18.80 -20.49
CA GLN A 23 -13.08 18.92 -21.04
C GLN A 23 -11.99 19.01 -19.96
N ARG A 24 -12.33 19.56 -18.80
CA ARG A 24 -11.41 19.66 -17.67
C ARG A 24 -11.05 18.29 -17.11
N TRP A 25 -12.06 17.45 -16.86
CA TRP A 25 -11.85 16.05 -16.48
C TRP A 25 -11.02 15.32 -17.52
N LYS A 26 -11.35 15.50 -18.82
CA LYS A 26 -10.59 14.87 -19.91
C LYS A 26 -9.11 15.25 -19.86
N ARG A 27 -8.79 16.54 -19.72
CA ARG A 27 -7.42 17.05 -19.60
C ARG A 27 -6.67 16.46 -18.40
N GLN A 28 -7.27 16.52 -17.21
CA GLN A 28 -6.67 15.97 -15.99
C GLN A 28 -6.48 14.45 -16.10
N ARG A 29 -7.45 13.73 -16.66
CA ARG A 29 -7.38 12.28 -16.87
C ARG A 29 -6.31 11.90 -17.86
N THR A 30 -6.14 12.63 -18.96
CA THR A 30 -5.05 12.37 -19.92
C THR A 30 -3.67 12.46 -19.25
N ILE A 31 -3.45 13.46 -18.38
CA ILE A 31 -2.19 13.60 -17.63
C ILE A 31 -2.00 12.44 -16.65
N VAL A 32 -3.01 12.11 -15.85
CA VAL A 32 -2.89 11.00 -14.88
C VAL A 32 -2.70 9.66 -15.60
N SER A 33 -3.44 9.40 -16.68
CA SER A 33 -3.34 8.16 -17.45
C SER A 33 -1.97 7.97 -18.09
N SER A 34 -1.29 9.06 -18.51
CA SER A 34 0.06 8.94 -19.06
C SER A 34 1.09 8.51 -18.01
N THR A 35 0.85 8.83 -16.73
CA THR A 35 1.70 8.40 -15.60
C THR A 35 1.40 6.97 -15.12
N LEU A 36 0.16 6.48 -15.32
CA LEU A 36 -0.29 5.16 -14.86
C LEU A 36 -0.32 4.10 -15.98
N ASN A 37 0.48 4.28 -17.02
CA ASN A 37 0.59 3.28 -18.09
C ASN A 37 1.47 2.09 -17.66
N THR A 38 1.34 0.96 -18.35
CA THR A 38 2.05 -0.29 -18.01
C THR A 38 3.56 -0.12 -17.94
N PHE A 39 4.17 0.69 -18.82
CA PHE A 39 5.62 0.92 -18.80
C PHE A 39 6.05 1.69 -17.54
N GLN A 40 5.29 2.71 -17.14
CA GLN A 40 5.56 3.45 -15.90
C GLN A 40 5.33 2.59 -14.67
N LEU A 41 4.27 1.78 -14.64
CA LEU A 41 4.04 0.83 -13.56
C LEU A 41 5.20 -0.18 -13.42
N ARG A 42 5.73 -0.68 -14.55
CA ARG A 42 6.92 -1.55 -14.53
C ARG A 42 8.16 -0.85 -13.96
N LYS A 43 8.33 0.45 -14.21
CA LYS A 43 9.40 1.25 -13.58
C LYS A 43 9.20 1.46 -12.08
N MET A 44 7.95 1.47 -11.60
CA MET A 44 7.64 1.59 -10.17
C MET A 44 7.82 0.27 -9.41
N LEU A 45 7.72 -0.90 -10.08
CA LEU A 45 7.82 -2.22 -9.43
C LEU A 45 9.05 -2.39 -8.52
N PRO A 46 10.28 -2.03 -8.92
CA PRO A 46 11.44 -2.16 -8.03
C PRO A 46 11.26 -1.37 -6.73
N LEU A 47 10.67 -0.17 -6.79
CA LEU A 47 10.42 0.66 -5.62
C LEU A 47 9.38 0.03 -4.69
N ILE A 48 8.36 -0.62 -5.25
CA ILE A 48 7.34 -1.35 -4.49
C ILE A 48 8.00 -2.55 -3.78
N HIS A 49 8.84 -3.31 -4.50
CA HIS A 49 9.57 -4.44 -3.92
C HIS A 49 10.48 -4.01 -2.77
N GLU A 50 11.23 -2.93 -2.93
CA GLU A 50 12.04 -2.38 -1.83
C GLU A 50 11.21 -2.08 -0.58
N GLN A 51 9.99 -1.54 -0.73
CA GLN A 51 9.11 -1.26 0.43
C GLN A 51 8.52 -2.53 1.04
N ILE A 52 8.25 -3.56 0.23
CA ILE A 52 7.77 -4.85 0.72
C ILE A 52 8.88 -5.55 1.52
N ASP A 53 10.13 -5.52 1.06
CA ASP A 53 11.25 -6.12 1.78
C ASP A 53 11.47 -5.45 3.14
N ASP A 54 11.46 -4.11 3.17
CA ASP A 54 11.52 -3.32 4.41
C ASP A 54 10.35 -3.67 5.35
N PHE A 55 9.14 -3.86 4.80
CA PHE A 55 7.96 -4.24 5.57
C PHE A 55 8.06 -5.65 6.16
N ILE A 56 8.60 -6.63 5.43
CA ILE A 56 8.80 -8.00 5.93
C ILE A 56 9.76 -7.99 7.13
N ILE A 57 10.85 -7.21 7.05
CA ILE A 57 11.79 -7.05 8.15
C ILE A 57 11.11 -6.37 9.35
N TYR A 58 10.34 -5.30 9.11
CA TYR A 58 9.59 -4.61 10.15
C TYR A 58 8.57 -5.54 10.84
N LEU A 59 7.78 -6.27 10.06
CA LEU A 59 6.77 -7.21 10.53
C LEU A 59 7.40 -8.32 11.37
N SER A 60 8.51 -8.91 10.91
CA SER A 60 9.23 -9.95 11.66
C SER A 60 9.69 -9.45 13.03
N ASN A 61 10.24 -8.24 13.08
CA ASN A 61 10.66 -7.61 14.34
C ASN A 61 9.46 -7.26 15.25
N TYR A 62 8.35 -6.81 14.66
CA TYR A 62 7.11 -6.51 15.40
C TYR A 62 6.53 -7.76 16.05
N LEU A 63 6.42 -8.86 15.31
CA LEU A 63 5.92 -10.15 15.79
C LEU A 63 6.80 -10.73 16.92
N LEU A 64 8.12 -10.62 16.78
CA LEU A 64 9.08 -11.04 17.82
C LEU A 64 8.92 -10.21 19.10
N LYS A 65 8.83 -8.88 19.00
CA LYS A 65 8.68 -7.99 20.16
C LYS A 65 7.38 -8.20 20.94
N GLN A 66 6.29 -8.51 20.23
CA GLN A 66 4.97 -8.73 20.81
C GLN A 66 4.80 -10.15 21.40
N ASN A 67 5.85 -11.00 21.39
CA ASN A 67 5.80 -12.41 21.82
C ASN A 67 4.69 -13.25 21.15
N LEU A 68 4.19 -12.83 19.99
CA LEU A 68 3.09 -13.46 19.24
C LEU A 68 3.45 -14.84 18.68
N ILE A 69 4.73 -15.21 18.72
CA ILE A 69 5.26 -16.44 18.16
C ILE A 69 5.16 -17.61 19.16
N TYR A 70 5.04 -17.34 20.47
CA TYR A 70 5.19 -18.37 21.51
C TYR A 70 3.98 -18.56 22.46
N PHE A 71 2.98 -17.67 22.49
CA PHE A 71 1.85 -17.77 23.41
C PHE A 71 0.51 -17.34 22.78
N SER A 72 -0.37 -18.32 22.48
CA SER A 72 -1.84 -18.18 22.24
C SER A 72 -2.28 -17.22 21.10
N PRO A 73 -3.58 -17.13 20.72
CA PRO A 73 -4.04 -16.42 19.53
C PRO A 73 -4.07 -14.93 19.84
N ASN A 74 -2.89 -14.32 19.93
CA ASN A 74 -2.79 -12.90 20.11
C ASN A 74 -3.16 -12.23 18.79
N GLU A 75 -4.37 -11.72 18.78
CA GLU A 75 -4.91 -10.81 17.78
C GLU A 75 -3.92 -9.66 17.55
N PHE A 76 -3.57 -9.41 16.29
CA PHE A 76 -2.75 -8.25 15.92
C PHE A 76 -3.44 -7.45 14.84
N ASP A 77 -3.30 -6.13 14.91
CA ASP A 77 -3.93 -5.22 13.97
C ASP A 77 -3.20 -5.24 12.62
N ILE A 78 -3.62 -6.18 11.78
CA ILE A 78 -3.17 -6.32 10.41
C ILE A 78 -3.54 -5.10 9.56
N HIS A 79 -4.65 -4.45 9.84
CA HIS A 79 -5.15 -3.37 9.01
C HIS A 79 -4.22 -2.15 9.09
N SER A 80 -3.83 -1.73 10.30
CA SER A 80 -2.86 -0.63 10.47
C SER A 80 -1.50 -0.96 9.85
N LEU A 81 -1.06 -2.22 9.91
CA LEU A 81 0.18 -2.67 9.25
C LEU A 81 0.09 -2.53 7.71
N PHE A 82 -1.01 -2.94 7.10
CA PHE A 82 -1.20 -2.79 5.66
C PHE A 82 -1.49 -1.35 5.23
N GLN A 83 -2.14 -0.54 6.07
CA GLN A 83 -2.24 0.90 5.87
C GLN A 83 -0.84 1.52 5.85
N GLN A 84 0.05 1.08 6.76
CA GLN A 84 1.44 1.51 6.78
C GLN A 84 2.21 1.12 5.53
N LEU A 85 2.06 -0.11 5.06
CA LEU A 85 2.64 -0.57 3.81
C LEU A 85 2.14 0.27 2.63
N THR A 86 0.83 0.49 2.53
CA THR A 86 0.23 1.22 1.42
C THR A 86 0.70 2.67 1.39
N ALA A 87 0.74 3.35 2.54
CA ALA A 87 1.25 4.70 2.65
C ALA A 87 2.74 4.79 2.29
N ALA A 88 3.55 3.83 2.73
CA ALA A 88 4.98 3.77 2.42
C ALA A 88 5.21 3.58 0.90
N VAL A 89 4.45 2.70 0.25
CA VAL A 89 4.51 2.48 -1.20
C VAL A 89 4.09 3.73 -1.97
N ILE A 90 2.97 4.36 -1.61
CA ILE A 90 2.53 5.61 -2.27
C ILE A 90 3.57 6.72 -2.05
N GLY A 91 4.06 6.87 -0.82
CA GLY A 91 5.10 7.84 -0.49
C GLY A 91 6.40 7.62 -1.26
N ARG A 92 6.79 6.36 -1.48
CA ARG A 92 7.96 6.01 -2.28
C ARG A 92 7.75 6.30 -3.77
N CYS A 93 6.63 5.85 -4.34
CA CYS A 93 6.38 5.93 -5.79
C CYS A 93 5.94 7.32 -6.25
N ALA A 94 5.11 8.03 -5.47
CA ALA A 94 4.55 9.31 -5.87
C ALA A 94 5.31 10.52 -5.30
N LEU A 95 5.87 10.40 -4.09
CA LEU A 95 6.54 11.51 -3.39
C LEU A 95 8.08 11.36 -3.33
N GLY A 96 8.63 10.24 -3.81
CA GLY A 96 10.07 10.00 -3.84
C GLY A 96 10.71 9.88 -2.45
N LEU A 97 9.93 9.50 -1.42
CA LEU A 97 10.45 9.36 -0.06
C LEU A 97 11.53 8.29 0.04
N ARG A 98 12.41 8.43 1.04
CA ARG A 98 13.52 7.50 1.28
C ARG A 98 13.06 6.26 2.07
N LYS A 99 13.90 5.22 2.04
CA LYS A 99 13.72 3.96 2.81
C LYS A 99 13.59 4.23 4.31
N ASN A 100 13.05 3.25 5.05
CA ASN A 100 12.77 3.27 6.50
C ASN A 100 11.52 4.05 6.98
N SER A 101 10.53 4.27 6.11
CA SER A 101 9.23 4.86 6.50
C SER A 101 8.52 4.12 7.66
N PHE A 102 8.84 2.84 7.87
CA PHE A 102 8.28 2.02 8.95
C PHE A 102 8.90 2.29 10.33
N LYS A 103 10.19 2.64 10.39
CA LYS A 103 10.90 2.91 11.65
C LYS A 103 10.63 4.32 12.15
N ASN A 104 10.63 5.29 11.23
CA ASN A 104 10.36 6.69 11.51
C ASN A 104 9.20 7.15 10.61
N PRO A 105 7.94 6.91 11.01
CA PRO A 105 6.79 7.30 10.21
C PRO A 105 6.79 8.81 10.01
N PRO A 106 6.92 9.29 8.75
CA PRO A 106 6.87 10.72 8.48
C PRO A 106 5.47 11.28 8.78
N LYS A 107 5.35 12.58 9.08
CA LYS A 107 4.09 13.22 9.53
C LYS A 107 2.88 12.99 8.61
N HIS A 108 3.09 12.75 7.32
CA HIS A 108 2.01 12.45 6.38
C HIS A 108 1.43 11.05 6.55
N PHE A 109 2.06 10.18 7.34
CA PHE A 109 1.52 8.87 7.64
C PHE A 109 0.17 8.96 8.39
N GLU A 110 0.05 9.94 9.29
CA GLU A 110 -1.20 10.22 10.01
C GLU A 110 -2.33 10.63 9.04
N PHE A 111 -1.99 11.39 8.00
CA PHE A 111 -2.93 11.77 6.95
C PHE A 111 -3.44 10.54 6.17
N PHE A 112 -2.59 9.56 5.90
CA PHE A 112 -3.01 8.32 5.24
C PHE A 112 -3.94 7.48 6.11
N LYS A 113 -3.72 7.41 7.42
CA LYS A 113 -4.66 6.74 8.35
C LYS A 113 -6.06 7.33 8.28
N GLN A 114 -6.15 8.66 8.25
CA GLN A 114 -7.43 9.37 8.13
C GLN A 114 -8.12 9.09 6.78
N ILE A 115 -7.37 8.98 5.68
CA ILE A 115 -7.92 8.69 4.35
C ILE A 115 -8.42 7.24 4.24
N PHE A 116 -7.62 6.28 4.72
CA PHE A 116 -7.93 4.87 4.56
C PHE A 116 -8.96 4.35 5.58
N GLY A 117 -9.37 5.15 6.56
CA GLY A 117 -10.43 4.84 7.50
C GLY A 117 -9.97 4.13 8.78
N ALA A 118 -10.84 4.13 9.78
CA ALA A 118 -10.58 3.61 11.12
C ALA A 118 -10.64 2.07 11.21
N GLU A 119 -9.92 1.58 12.23
CA GLU A 119 -9.71 0.20 12.70
C GLU A 119 -10.74 -0.86 12.27
N PRO A 120 -10.28 -2.06 11.86
CA PRO A 120 -11.15 -3.15 11.48
C PRO A 120 -11.99 -3.59 12.69
N SER A 121 -13.27 -3.89 12.47
CA SER A 121 -14.17 -4.37 13.53
C SER A 121 -13.82 -5.76 14.07
N VAL A 122 -12.90 -6.46 13.40
CA VAL A 122 -12.47 -7.81 13.73
C VAL A 122 -10.95 -7.86 13.68
N ALA A 123 -10.32 -8.20 14.79
CA ALA A 123 -8.90 -8.46 14.81
C ALA A 123 -8.61 -9.84 14.21
N MET A 124 -7.53 -9.95 13.43
CA MET A 124 -7.15 -11.19 12.77
C MET A 124 -6.16 -11.95 13.65
N ASP A 125 -6.40 -13.24 13.84
CA ASP A 125 -5.45 -14.10 14.53
C ASP A 125 -4.28 -14.50 13.61
N TYR A 126 -3.17 -14.88 14.25
CA TYR A 126 -1.94 -15.23 13.54
C TYR A 126 -2.10 -16.46 12.65
N GLU A 127 -2.90 -17.45 13.06
CA GLU A 127 -3.11 -18.67 12.27
C GLU A 127 -3.90 -18.39 10.98
N THR A 128 -4.96 -17.58 11.03
CA THR A 128 -5.69 -17.17 9.82
C THR A 128 -4.80 -16.36 8.89
N PHE A 129 -3.99 -15.45 9.43
CA PHE A 129 -3.02 -14.70 8.63
C PHE A 129 -2.00 -15.62 7.95
N GLN A 130 -1.39 -16.55 8.68
CA GLN A 130 -0.45 -17.53 8.10
C GLN A 130 -1.13 -18.40 7.04
N CYS A 131 -2.38 -18.83 7.26
CA CYS A 131 -3.16 -19.59 6.29
C CYS A 131 -3.38 -18.78 4.99
N MET A 132 -3.72 -17.50 5.11
CA MET A 132 -3.93 -16.59 3.98
C MET A 132 -2.64 -16.37 3.18
N VAL A 133 -1.53 -16.08 3.86
CA VAL A 133 -0.23 -15.88 3.20
C VAL A 133 0.27 -17.17 2.55
N SER A 134 0.20 -18.29 3.25
CA SER A 134 0.72 -19.58 2.75
C SER A 134 -0.10 -20.13 1.58
N LYS A 135 -1.43 -20.03 1.60
CA LYS A 135 -2.29 -20.50 0.49
C LYS A 135 -2.31 -19.49 -0.67
N GLY A 136 -2.43 -18.20 -0.36
CA GLY A 136 -2.52 -17.12 -1.35
C GLY A 136 -1.20 -16.91 -2.12
N PHE A 137 -0.06 -16.92 -1.42
CA PHE A 137 1.23 -16.71 -2.07
C PHE A 137 1.66 -17.95 -2.87
N LYS A 138 1.56 -19.16 -2.30
CA LYS A 138 2.01 -20.40 -2.98
C LYS A 138 1.23 -20.74 -4.25
N SER A 139 -0.06 -20.39 -4.31
CA SER A 139 -0.92 -20.65 -5.48
C SER A 139 -0.83 -19.56 -6.56
N SER A 140 -0.39 -18.35 -6.19
CA SER A 140 -0.34 -17.20 -7.11
C SER A 140 0.73 -17.33 -8.20
N LYS A 141 0.47 -16.74 -9.37
CA LYS A 141 1.48 -16.59 -10.45
C LYS A 141 2.73 -15.86 -9.96
N LEU A 142 2.56 -14.91 -9.04
CA LEU A 142 3.65 -14.15 -8.44
C LEU A 142 4.54 -15.04 -7.54
N GLY A 143 3.93 -15.93 -6.74
CA GLY A 143 4.68 -16.88 -5.90
C GLY A 143 5.29 -18.06 -6.66
N LYS A 144 4.88 -18.31 -7.91
CA LYS A 144 5.63 -19.15 -8.87
C LYS A 144 6.84 -18.38 -9.41
N PHE A 145 6.60 -17.17 -9.95
CA PHE A 145 7.66 -16.30 -10.47
C PHE A 145 8.78 -16.02 -9.44
N TYR A 146 8.45 -15.75 -8.18
CA TYR A 146 9.45 -15.55 -7.13
C TYR A 146 10.24 -16.82 -6.81
N ARG A 147 9.60 -18.00 -6.84
CA ARG A 147 10.29 -19.29 -6.66
C ARG A 147 11.28 -19.54 -7.78
N ASP A 148 10.84 -19.31 -9.01
CA ASP A 148 11.63 -19.57 -10.20
C ASP A 148 12.85 -18.63 -10.31
N ASN A 149 12.76 -17.39 -9.79
CA ASN A 149 13.85 -16.41 -9.84
C ASN A 149 14.76 -16.38 -8.60
N THR A 150 14.35 -16.96 -7.46
CA THR A 150 15.21 -17.02 -6.26
C THR A 150 16.11 -18.25 -6.23
N ILE A 151 15.75 -19.32 -6.95
CA ILE A 151 16.57 -20.55 -7.05
C ILE A 151 17.82 -20.32 -7.92
N ASN A 152 17.79 -19.39 -8.87
CA ASN A 152 18.90 -19.13 -9.80
C ASN A 152 20.04 -18.26 -9.23
N HIS A 153 19.95 -17.79 -7.98
CA HIS A 153 21.00 -16.99 -7.33
C HIS A 153 21.81 -17.76 -6.27
N LYS A 154 21.64 -19.09 -6.18
CA LYS A 154 22.33 -19.96 -5.20
C LYS A 154 23.30 -21.00 -5.80
N THR A 155 23.67 -20.87 -7.07
CA THR A 155 24.77 -21.66 -7.68
C THR A 155 25.95 -20.78 -7.99
#